data_AF-A0A958J4B0-F1
#
_entry.id   AF-A0A958J4B0-F1
#
_cell.length_a   1.000
_cell.length_b   1.000
_cell.length_c   1.000
_cell.angle_alpha   90.00
_cell.angle_beta   90.00
_cell.angle_gamma   90.00
#
_symmetry.space_group_name_H-M   'P 1'
#
loop_
_entity.id
_entity.type
_entity.pdbx_description
1 polymer ?
#
loop_
_entity_poly.entity_id
_entity_poly.type
_entity_poly.pdbx_seq_one_letter_code
_entity_poly.pdbx_strand_id
1 'polypeptide(L)'
;IPLFCFTMGIALLFAVSNVFFNDTQHLSGVILQAVYFLCPILYGREHLPAWLVKWLVANPLFSIIEMNRSIFYYGLAPDPREYLIVCATSLLFLGLGLWVFKKADNKFIYFV
;
A
#
# COMPACT_ATOMS: atom_id res chain seq x y z
N ILE A 1 -10.56 -6.49 3.35
CA ILE A 1 -9.91 -7.48 2.45
C ILE A 1 -8.81 -6.83 1.60
N PRO A 2 -9.09 -5.84 0.72
CA PRO A 2 -8.04 -5.26 -0.14
C PRO A 2 -6.88 -4.65 0.64
N LEU A 3 -7.16 -3.89 1.70
CA LEU A 3 -6.14 -3.33 2.59
C LEU A 3 -5.20 -4.40 3.15
N PHE A 4 -5.74 -5.54 3.59
CA PHE A 4 -4.96 -6.63 4.17
C PHE A 4 -4.03 -7.28 3.13
N CYS A 5 -4.53 -7.55 1.91
CA CYS A 5 -3.71 -8.11 0.85
C CYS A 5 -2.56 -7.15 0.47
N PHE A 6 -2.86 -5.85 0.39
CA PHE A 6 -1.87 -4.83 0.07
C PHE A 6 -0.80 -4.69 1.16
N THR A 7 -1.21 -4.58 2.43
CA THR A 7 -0.26 -4.47 3.55
C THR A 7 0.59 -5.73 3.71
N MET A 8 0.01 -6.91 3.51
CA MET A 8 0.75 -8.18 3.54
C MET A 8 1.79 -8.24 2.41
N GLY A 9 1.44 -7.83 1.19
CA GLY A 9 2.39 -7.77 0.06
C GLY A 9 3.57 -6.85 0.35
N ILE A 10 3.31 -5.66 0.89
CA ILE A 10 4.37 -4.71 1.29
C ILE A 10 5.20 -5.25 2.46
N ALA A 11 4.56 -5.84 3.48
CA ALA A 11 5.26 -6.41 4.62
C ALA A 11 6.24 -7.51 4.20
N LEU A 12 5.86 -8.35 3.23
CA LEU A 12 6.76 -9.36 2.66
C LEU A 12 7.98 -8.72 1.96
N LEU A 13 7.79 -7.63 1.22
CA LEU A 13 8.90 -6.90 0.59
C LEU A 13 9.87 -6.31 1.62
N PHE A 14 9.34 -5.71 2.69
CA PHE A 14 10.16 -5.20 3.78
C PHE A 14 10.86 -6.32 4.55
N ALA A 15 10.19 -7.45 4.80
CA ALA A 15 10.78 -8.59 5.49
C ALA A 15 11.99 -9.15 4.73
N VAL A 16 11.86 -9.35 3.41
CA VAL A 16 12.98 -9.78 2.56
C VAL A 16 14.13 -8.77 2.63
N SER A 17 13.83 -7.48 2.52
CA SER A 17 14.84 -6.42 2.53
C SER A 17 15.58 -6.36 3.86
N ASN A 18 14.87 -6.57 4.98
CA ASN A 18 15.44 -6.55 6.32
C ASN A 18 16.46 -7.66 6.57
N VAL A 19 16.31 -8.82 5.92
CA VAL A 19 17.28 -9.93 6.09
C VAL A 19 18.60 -9.63 5.36
N PHE A 20 18.58 -8.91 4.24
CA PHE A 20 19.81 -8.52 3.53
C PHE A 20 20.45 -7.25 4.12
N PHE A 21 19.65 -6.36 4.72
CA PHE A 21 20.10 -5.07 5.23
C PHE A 21 19.48 -4.77 6.60
N ASN A 22 20.30 -4.77 7.66
CA ASN A 22 19.88 -4.45 9.03
C ASN A 22 19.33 -3.02 9.19
N ASP A 23 19.73 -2.08 8.32
CA ASP A 23 19.26 -0.68 8.34
C ASP A 23 17.84 -0.49 7.78
N THR A 24 17.23 -1.55 7.25
CA THR A 24 15.87 -1.50 6.69
C THR A 24 14.83 -1.20 7.78
N GLN A 25 15.07 -1.56 9.04
CA GLN A 25 14.14 -1.26 10.14
C GLN A 25 13.94 0.25 10.29
N HIS A 26 15.02 1.03 10.30
CA HIS A 26 14.95 2.49 10.39
C HIS A 26 14.36 3.12 9.11
N LEU A 27 14.75 2.60 7.95
CA LEU A 27 14.24 3.09 6.66
C LEU A 27 12.73 2.88 6.52
N SER A 28 12.20 1.76 7.01
CA SER A 28 10.78 1.43 6.95
C SER A 28 9.90 2.46 7.68
N GLY A 29 10.37 2.97 8.83
CA GLY A 29 9.67 4.01 9.58
C GLY A 29 9.60 5.34 8.82
N VAL A 30 10.72 5.77 8.23
CA VAL A 30 10.77 7.00 7.42
C VAL A 30 9.89 6.88 6.17
N ILE A 31 9.89 5.72 5.52
CA ILE A 31 9.04 5.46 4.35
C ILE A 31 7.56 5.52 4.74
N LEU A 32 7.16 4.88 5.85
CA LEU A 32 5.78 4.94 6.33
C LEU A 32 5.35 6.38 6.64
N GLN A 33 6.23 7.17 7.25
CA GLN A 33 5.96 8.58 7.51
C GLN A 33 5.81 9.38 6.21
N ALA A 34 6.65 9.14 5.21
CA ALA A 34 6.51 9.75 3.89
C ALA A 34 5.19 9.36 3.20
N VAL A 35 4.81 8.08 3.27
CA VAL A 35 3.52 7.58 2.74
C VAL A 35 2.34 8.21 3.47
N TYR A 36 2.45 8.42 4.79
CA TYR A 36 1.42 9.07 5.59
C TYR A 36 1.18 10.52 5.16
N PHE A 37 2.22 11.26 4.77
CA PHE A 37 2.05 12.62 4.23
C PHE A 37 1.58 12.63 2.78
N LEU A 38 1.97 11.63 1.99
CA LEU A 38 1.64 11.52 0.57
C LEU A 38 0.19 11.06 0.36
N CYS A 39 -0.31 10.19 1.24
CA CYS A 39 -1.74 9.88 1.30
C CYS A 39 -2.43 10.96 2.14
N PRO A 40 -3.37 11.72 1.59
CA PRO A 40 -4.10 12.76 2.34
C PRO A 40 -5.04 12.14 3.38
N ILE A 41 -4.46 11.66 4.48
CA ILE A 41 -5.19 11.10 5.62
C ILE A 41 -5.72 12.26 6.49
N LEU A 42 -4.95 13.34 6.60
CA LEU A 42 -5.24 14.50 7.44
C LEU A 42 -6.22 15.51 6.82
N TYR A 43 -6.29 15.60 5.49
CA TYR A 43 -7.09 16.60 4.78
C TYR A 43 -8.00 15.94 3.75
N GLY A 44 -9.26 16.34 3.73
CA GLY A 44 -10.21 15.85 2.74
C GLY A 44 -9.80 16.27 1.33
N ARG A 45 -10.17 15.44 0.35
CA ARG A 45 -9.95 15.69 -1.09
C ARG A 45 -10.45 17.06 -1.59
N GLU A 46 -11.38 17.66 -0.86
CA GLU A 46 -12.03 18.95 -1.15
C GLU A 46 -11.07 20.15 -1.06
N HIS A 47 -9.99 20.04 -0.28
CA HIS A 47 -9.01 21.11 -0.11
C HIS A 47 -7.82 21.03 -1.07
N LEU A 48 -7.78 20.00 -1.94
CA LEU A 48 -6.68 19.78 -2.86
C LEU A 48 -7.00 20.31 -4.26
N PRO A 49 -6.02 20.91 -4.95
CA PRO A 49 -6.22 21.36 -6.32
C PRO A 49 -6.47 20.17 -7.25
N ALA A 50 -7.35 20.34 -8.24
CA ALA A 50 -7.84 19.25 -9.10
C ALA A 50 -6.73 18.48 -9.86
N TRP A 51 -5.60 19.14 -10.17
CA TRP A 51 -4.46 18.49 -10.82
C TRP A 51 -3.80 17.47 -9.87
N LEU A 52 -3.71 17.78 -8.58
CA LEU A 52 -3.09 16.91 -7.58
C LEU A 52 -3.98 15.71 -7.28
N VAL A 53 -5.30 15.93 -7.22
CA VAL A 53 -6.28 14.85 -7.04
C VAL A 53 -6.16 13.79 -8.16
N LYS A 54 -5.94 14.19 -9.42
CA LYS A 54 -5.74 13.21 -10.52
C LYS A 54 -4.52 12.32 -10.30
N TRP A 55 -3.40 12.87 -9.82
CA TRP A 55 -2.21 12.10 -9.50
C TRP A 55 -2.42 11.20 -8.28
N LEU A 56 -3.16 11.66 -7.28
CA LEU A 56 -3.47 10.88 -6.09
C LEU A 56 -4.41 9.71 -6.38
N VAL A 57 -5.40 9.87 -7.24
CA VAL A 57 -6.30 8.78 -7.68
C VAL A 57 -5.53 7.65 -8.38
N ALA A 58 -4.38 7.95 -9.01
CA ALA A 58 -3.51 6.92 -9.57
C ALA A 58 -2.78 6.08 -8.49
N ASN A 59 -2.69 6.58 -7.25
CA ASN A 59 -2.07 5.85 -6.15
C ASN A 59 -3.07 4.85 -5.54
N PRO A 60 -2.83 3.52 -5.64
CA PRO A 60 -3.75 2.51 -5.13
C PRO A 60 -3.98 2.61 -3.61
N LEU A 61 -3.01 3.14 -2.85
CA LEU A 61 -3.17 3.41 -1.41
C LEU A 61 -4.23 4.48 -1.15
N PHE A 62 -4.25 5.53 -1.96
CA PHE A 62 -5.22 6.62 -1.80
C PHE A 62 -6.65 6.11 -2.05
N SER A 63 -6.86 5.33 -3.11
CA SER A 63 -8.16 4.74 -3.41
C SER A 63 -8.66 3.80 -2.31
N ILE A 64 -7.77 3.02 -1.67
CA ILE A 64 -8.12 2.19 -0.51
C ILE A 64 -8.58 3.07 0.66
N ILE A 65 -7.84 4.14 0.98
CA ILE A 65 -8.16 5.02 2.11
C ILE A 65 -9.47 5.78 1.87
N GLU A 66 -9.66 6.32 0.67
CA GLU A 66 -10.88 7.05 0.31
C GLU A 66 -12.11 6.14 0.35
N MET A 67 -11.98 4.89 -0.11
CA MET A 67 -13.03 3.88 -0.03
C MET A 67 -13.39 3.52 1.42
N ASN A 68 -12.41 3.40 2.32
CA ASN A 68 -12.72 3.19 3.73
C ASN A 68 -13.41 4.43 4.32
N ARG A 69 -12.93 5.63 3.96
CA ARG A 69 -13.54 6.88 4.41
C ARG A 69 -14.99 7.02 3.94
N SER A 70 -15.32 6.67 2.70
CA SER A 70 -16.68 6.73 2.17
C SER A 70 -17.64 5.80 2.92
N ILE A 71 -17.19 4.58 3.23
CA ILE A 71 -17.97 3.60 4.00
C ILE A 71 -18.20 4.08 5.43
N PHE A 72 -17.17 4.54 6.14
CA PHE A 72 -17.28 4.92 7.56
C PHE A 72 -17.93 6.28 7.79
N TYR A 73 -17.59 7.30 7.00
CA TYR A 73 -18.08 8.67 7.22
C TYR A 73 -19.41 8.94 6.54
N TYR A 74 -19.61 8.42 5.33
CA TYR A 74 -20.80 8.73 4.52
C TYR A 74 -21.79 7.58 4.43
N GLY A 75 -21.44 6.38 4.92
CA GLY A 75 -22.29 5.19 4.85
C GLY A 75 -22.59 4.73 3.41
N LEU A 76 -21.83 5.23 2.44
CA LEU A 76 -22.02 4.92 1.03
C LEU A 76 -21.20 3.69 0.66
N ALA A 77 -21.86 2.69 0.08
CA ALA A 77 -21.16 1.58 -0.54
C ALA A 77 -20.32 2.12 -1.72
N PRO A 78 -19.04 1.73 -1.82
CA PRO A 78 -18.20 2.14 -2.94
C PRO A 78 -18.71 1.55 -4.25
N ASP A 79 -18.44 2.25 -5.36
CA ASP A 79 -18.81 1.74 -6.67
C ASP A 79 -18.18 0.36 -6.90
N PRO A 80 -18.93 -0.65 -7.36
CA PRO A 80 -18.39 -1.99 -7.61
C PRO A 80 -17.18 -2.00 -8.55
N ARG A 81 -17.09 -1.04 -9.49
CA ARG A 81 -15.96 -0.90 -10.41
C ARG A 81 -14.70 -0.44 -9.68
N GLU A 82 -14.81 0.57 -8.83
CA GLU A 82 -13.68 1.06 -8.01
C GLU A 82 -13.19 -0.03 -7.06
N TYR A 83 -14.13 -0.75 -6.43
CA TYR A 83 -13.81 -1.87 -5.56
C TYR A 83 -13.03 -2.98 -6.28
N LEU A 84 -13.41 -3.31 -7.52
CA LEU A 84 -12.71 -4.32 -8.33
C LEU A 84 -11.29 -3.87 -8.69
N ILE A 85 -11.10 -2.60 -9.07
CA ILE A 85 -9.78 -2.05 -9.40
C ILE A 85 -8.87 -2.09 -8.16
N VAL A 86 -9.40 -1.69 -6.99
CA VAL A 86 -8.68 -1.73 -5.72
C VAL A 86 -8.33 -3.16 -5.30
N CYS A 87 -9.24 -4.11 -5.49
CA CYS A 87 -8.96 -5.52 -5.25
C CYS A 87 -7.89 -6.08 -6.18
N ALA A 88 -7.98 -5.80 -7.47
CA ALA A 88 -7.01 -6.26 -8.47
C ALA A 88 -5.61 -5.72 -8.17
N THR A 89 -5.49 -4.42 -7.91
CA THR A 89 -4.20 -3.80 -7.54
C THR A 89 -3.64 -4.38 -6.23
N SER A 90 -4.48 -4.57 -5.21
CA SER A 90 -4.04 -5.18 -3.94
C SER A 90 -3.52 -6.61 -4.12
N LEU A 91 -4.17 -7.41 -4.98
CA LEU A 91 -3.73 -8.76 -5.32
C LEU A 91 -2.43 -8.76 -6.12
N LEU A 92 -2.24 -7.80 -7.04
CA LEU A 92 -0.98 -7.65 -7.77
C LEU A 92 0.19 -7.37 -6.82
N PHE A 93 0.02 -6.46 -5.86
CA PHE A 93 1.05 -6.18 -4.86
C PHE A 93 1.35 -7.40 -3.97
N LEU A 94 0.33 -8.16 -3.56
CA LEU A 94 0.52 -9.40 -2.84
C LEU A 94 1.29 -10.44 -3.66
N GLY A 95 0.92 -10.61 -4.94
CA GLY A 95 1.60 -11.51 -5.87
C GLY A 95 3.07 -11.13 -6.08
N LEU A 96 3.36 -9.83 -6.23
CA LEU A 96 4.73 -9.31 -6.31
C LEU A 96 5.52 -9.57 -5.02
N GLY A 97 4.91 -9.31 -3.85
CA GLY A 97 5.54 -9.59 -2.55
C GLY A 97 5.89 -11.07 -2.38
N LEU A 98 4.96 -11.96 -2.71
CA LEU A 98 5.18 -13.41 -2.66
C LEU A 98 6.24 -13.88 -3.67
N TRP A 99 6.26 -13.32 -4.87
CA TRP A 99 7.25 -13.66 -5.90
C TRP A 99 8.67 -13.25 -5.49
N VAL A 100 8.81 -12.03 -4.95
CA VAL A 100 10.09 -11.53 -4.41
C VAL A 100 10.53 -12.39 -3.22
N PHE A 101 9.61 -12.72 -2.31
CA PHE A 101 9.89 -13.58 -1.17
C PHE A 101 10.40 -14.96 -1.60
N LYS A 102 9.71 -15.62 -2.54
CA LYS A 102 10.11 -16.93 -3.06
C LYS A 102 11.47 -16.90 -3.77
N LYS A 103 11.80 -15.80 -4.45
CA LYS A 103 13.10 -15.62 -5.10
C LYS A 103 14.22 -15.38 -4.08
N ALA A 104 13.93 -14.68 -2.99
CA ALA A 104 14.86 -14.45 -1.89
C ALA A 104 15.11 -15.70 -1.04
N ASP A 105 14.16 -16.64 -1.01
CA ASP A 105 14.25 -17.90 -0.26
C ASP A 105 15.54 -18.68 -0.56
N ASN A 106 15.91 -18.76 -1.83
CA ASN A 106 17.15 -19.42 -2.29
C ASN A 106 18.45 -18.75 -1.81
N LYS A 107 18.39 -17.51 -1.32
CA LYS A 107 19.55 -16.74 -0.86
C LYS A 107 19.61 -16.60 0.66
N PHE A 108 18.56 -16.96 1.40
CA PHE A 108 18.57 -16.92 2.87
C PHE A 108 19.64 -17.82 3.48
N ILE A 109 19.99 -18.92 2.80
CA ILE A 109 20.97 -19.90 3.27
C ILE A 109 22.38 -19.29 3.45
N TYR A 110 22.71 -18.20 2.75
CA TYR A 110 24.04 -17.58 2.83
C TYR A 110 24.18 -16.50 3.91
N PHE A 111 23.08 -16.07 4.54
CA PHE A 111 23.04 -14.93 5.47
C PHE A 111 22.60 -15.34 6.90
N VAL A 112 22.62 -16.63 7.21
CA VAL A 112 22.48 -17.15 8.59
C VAL A 112 23.86 -17.41 9.20
#